data_AF-A0A8J3Q534-F1
#
_entry.id   AF-A0A8J3Q534-F1
#
_cell.length_a   1.000
_cell.length_b   1.000
_cell.length_c   1.000
_cell.angle_alpha   90.00
_cell.angle_beta   90.00
_cell.angle_gamma   90.00
#
_symmetry.space_group_name_H-M   'P 1'
#
loop_
_entity.id
_entity.type
_entity.pdbx_description
1 polymer ?
#
loop_
_entity_poly.entity_id
_entity_poly.type
_entity_poly.pdbx_seq_one_letter_code
_entity_poly.pdbx_strand_id
1 'polypeptide(L)'
;MATMKKSIRIAAPLGEVRRALTDPAALQVWLAEHAEVSLPDRYQFWGRFTPDGKAPHQHLKHSDDNSLRFDWELDGVTTAVEIGLIAESGSTLLTLTQTEVPGWPEMLTTPGDRSLMHTYWALVLANLADYAEGREPLALCDFTSAVLRHEVLIDADRLAVYESLTEPEQFSRWSGVMVEAELKPGGRWAMGGFEANPHPARIIDIQPGHSMSIDWGEMVQTWELADSEGRTQLTFVHSGFDEAKPPYDGWLGALSGLAELRRYHEIKNWRPIAVETQLEGLPDGLLTSN
;
A
#
# COMPACT_ATOMS: atom_id res chain seq x y z
N MET A 1 -11.87 -8.82 -17.14
CA MET A 1 -11.52 -7.42 -16.82
C MET A 1 -12.52 -6.93 -15.80
N ALA A 2 -12.00 -6.56 -14.63
CA ALA A 2 -12.76 -6.24 -13.43
C ALA A 2 -12.78 -4.72 -13.19
N THR A 3 -13.56 -4.31 -12.19
CA THR A 3 -13.44 -3.00 -11.57
C THR A 3 -12.95 -3.20 -10.14
N MET A 4 -11.91 -2.46 -9.75
CA MET A 4 -11.50 -2.36 -8.36
C MET A 4 -12.13 -1.14 -7.71
N LYS A 5 -12.45 -1.25 -6.41
CA LYS A 5 -12.84 -0.12 -5.55
C LYS A 5 -12.01 -0.12 -4.28
N LYS A 6 -11.56 1.06 -3.84
CA LYS A 6 -11.00 1.29 -2.52
C LYS A 6 -11.64 2.52 -1.91
N SER A 7 -12.11 2.41 -0.67
CA SER A 7 -12.61 3.53 0.11
C SER A 7 -11.72 3.72 1.32
N ILE A 8 -11.21 4.94 1.53
CA ILE A 8 -10.42 5.31 2.71
C ILE A 8 -11.03 6.51 3.42
N ARG A 9 -10.83 6.58 4.74
CA ARG A 9 -11.18 7.74 5.55
C ARG A 9 -9.93 8.51 5.92
N ILE A 10 -9.94 9.79 5.59
CA ILE A 10 -8.84 10.72 5.84
C ILE A 10 -9.30 11.70 6.92
N ALA A 11 -8.55 11.82 8.01
CA ALA A 11 -8.85 12.74 9.12
C ALA A 11 -8.50 14.20 8.79
N ALA A 12 -8.92 14.65 7.59
CA ALA A 12 -8.73 16.00 7.09
C ALA A 12 -10.03 16.52 6.43
N PRO A 13 -10.31 17.84 6.48
CA PRO A 13 -11.43 18.45 5.78
C PRO A 13 -11.37 18.23 4.27
N LEU A 14 -12.55 18.17 3.62
CA LEU A 14 -12.67 17.91 2.18
C LEU A 14 -11.82 18.87 1.33
N GLY A 15 -11.75 20.16 1.69
CA GLY A 15 -10.94 21.14 0.97
C GLY A 15 -9.43 20.88 1.02
N GLU A 16 -8.93 20.26 2.10
CA GLU A 16 -7.51 19.89 2.23
C GLU A 16 -7.20 18.65 1.40
N VAL A 17 -8.04 17.63 1.48
CA VAL A 17 -7.93 16.43 0.62
C VAL A 17 -8.05 16.81 -0.86
N ARG A 18 -9.00 17.69 -1.20
CA ARG A 18 -9.19 18.19 -2.55
C ARG A 18 -7.97 18.92 -3.07
N ARG A 19 -7.34 19.76 -2.25
CA ARG A 19 -6.10 20.47 -2.59
C ARG A 19 -4.93 19.49 -2.76
N ALA A 20 -4.79 18.51 -1.87
CA ALA A 20 -3.76 17.48 -1.99
C ALA A 20 -3.86 16.67 -3.29
N LEU A 21 -5.09 16.50 -3.80
CA LEU A 21 -5.38 15.86 -5.09
C LEU A 21 -5.18 16.74 -6.31
N THR A 22 -4.91 18.04 -6.20
CA THR A 22 -4.77 18.94 -7.39
C THR A 22 -3.60 19.88 -7.37
N ASP A 23 -2.95 20.04 -6.23
CA ASP A 23 -1.71 20.78 -6.16
C ASP A 23 -0.57 19.91 -6.71
N PRO A 24 0.10 20.29 -7.81
CA PRO A 24 1.20 19.51 -8.37
C PRO A 24 2.35 19.32 -7.37
N ALA A 25 2.58 20.27 -6.46
CA ALA A 25 3.59 20.12 -5.42
C ALA A 25 3.19 19.04 -4.40
N ALA A 26 1.90 18.95 -4.06
CA ALA A 26 1.40 17.88 -3.20
C ALA A 26 1.52 16.51 -3.87
N LEU A 27 1.12 16.38 -5.14
CA LEU A 27 1.24 15.14 -5.90
C LEU A 27 2.69 14.61 -5.96
N GLN A 28 3.66 15.52 -6.06
CA GLN A 28 5.08 15.16 -6.07
C GLN A 28 5.60 14.65 -4.71
N VAL A 29 4.81 14.80 -3.64
CA VAL A 29 5.15 14.28 -2.30
C VAL A 29 4.55 12.89 -2.08
N TRP A 30 3.27 12.69 -2.44
CA TRP A 30 2.54 11.46 -2.05
C TRP A 30 2.23 10.49 -3.20
N LEU A 31 2.30 10.92 -4.47
CA LEU A 31 1.85 10.14 -5.63
C LEU A 31 2.98 9.75 -6.58
N ALA A 32 3.78 10.72 -7.05
CA ALA A 32 4.67 10.54 -8.18
C ALA A 32 5.94 11.39 -8.07
N GLU A 33 6.92 11.15 -8.94
CA GLU A 33 8.14 11.98 -9.01
C GLU A 33 7.88 13.32 -9.72
N HIS A 34 7.02 13.29 -10.74
CA HIS A 34 6.63 14.46 -11.50
C HIS A 34 5.12 14.55 -11.60
N ALA A 35 4.61 15.76 -11.51
CA ALA A 35 3.19 16.04 -11.70
C ALA A 35 2.96 17.41 -12.32
N GLU A 36 2.01 17.46 -13.26
CA GLU A 36 1.51 18.68 -13.86
C GLU A 36 -0.02 18.73 -13.74
N VAL A 37 -0.52 19.81 -13.13
CA VAL A 37 -1.96 20.03 -12.99
C VAL A 37 -2.29 21.44 -13.45
N SER A 38 -3.22 21.53 -14.40
CA SER A 38 -3.79 22.78 -14.91
C SER A 38 -5.23 22.49 -15.30
N LEU A 39 -6.12 22.51 -14.30
CA LEU A 39 -7.54 22.21 -14.50
C LEU A 39 -8.23 23.30 -15.34
N PRO A 40 -9.21 22.95 -16.20
CA PRO A 40 -9.80 21.61 -16.36
C PRO A 40 -9.08 20.73 -17.40
N ASP A 41 -7.92 21.15 -17.91
CA ASP A 41 -7.35 20.56 -19.12
C ASP A 41 -6.28 19.49 -18.84
N ARG A 42 -5.57 19.58 -17.71
CA ARG A 42 -4.40 18.74 -17.43
C ARG A 42 -4.39 18.20 -16.01
N TYR A 43 -4.21 16.88 -15.93
CA TYR A 43 -3.89 16.14 -14.71
C TYR A 43 -2.97 14.98 -15.11
N GLN A 44 -1.67 15.15 -14.94
CA GLN A 44 -0.64 14.23 -15.44
C GLN A 44 0.40 13.97 -14.36
N PHE A 45 0.85 12.72 -14.26
CA PHE A 45 1.89 12.32 -13.33
C PHE A 45 2.73 11.17 -13.91
N TRP A 46 4.03 11.18 -13.61
CA TRP A 46 4.98 10.21 -14.16
C TRP A 46 6.26 10.18 -13.33
N GLY A 47 7.25 9.43 -13.82
CA GLY A 47 8.55 9.22 -13.24
C GLY A 47 8.65 7.88 -12.52
N ARG A 48 9.76 7.68 -11.79
CA ARG A 48 10.14 6.36 -11.26
C ARG A 48 9.19 5.76 -10.22
N PHE A 49 8.28 6.59 -9.69
CA PHE A 49 7.27 6.16 -8.70
C PHE A 49 5.91 5.80 -9.31
N THR A 50 5.79 5.84 -10.63
CA THR A 50 4.55 5.59 -11.35
C THR A 50 4.69 4.35 -12.25
N PRO A 51 3.74 3.39 -12.23
CA PRO A 51 3.67 2.31 -13.20
C PRO A 51 3.61 2.85 -14.63
N ASP A 52 4.39 2.27 -15.54
CA ASP A 52 4.69 2.82 -16.87
C ASP A 52 5.15 4.30 -16.88
N GLY A 53 5.88 4.74 -15.86
CA GLY A 53 6.15 6.16 -15.58
C GLY A 53 7.17 6.86 -16.48
N LYS A 54 7.56 6.31 -17.64
CA LYS A 54 8.55 6.98 -18.54
C LYS A 54 8.02 8.30 -19.12
N ALA A 55 6.71 8.42 -19.25
CA ALA A 55 5.99 9.60 -19.70
C ALA A 55 4.62 9.67 -18.99
N PRO A 56 3.91 10.80 -19.03
CA PRO A 56 2.54 10.84 -18.54
C PRO A 56 1.59 10.10 -19.48
N HIS A 57 0.76 9.22 -18.93
CA HIS A 57 -0.21 8.41 -19.66
C HIS A 57 -1.67 8.71 -19.26
N GLN A 58 -1.89 9.84 -18.58
CA GLN A 58 -3.20 10.24 -18.08
C GLN A 58 -3.87 11.30 -18.96
N HIS A 59 -5.17 11.12 -19.17
CA HIS A 59 -6.03 12.06 -19.87
C HIS A 59 -7.20 12.47 -18.97
N LEU A 60 -7.16 13.71 -18.47
CA LEU A 60 -8.19 14.27 -17.61
C LEU A 60 -9.55 14.27 -18.34
N LYS A 61 -10.60 13.78 -17.67
CA LYS A 61 -11.98 13.75 -18.18
C LYS A 61 -12.90 14.68 -17.42
N HIS A 62 -12.68 14.80 -16.12
CA HIS A 62 -13.57 15.55 -15.24
C HIS A 62 -12.84 16.01 -13.99
N SER A 63 -13.12 17.23 -13.55
CA SER A 63 -12.70 17.70 -12.24
C SER A 63 -13.69 18.75 -11.73
N ASP A 64 -14.19 18.55 -10.52
CA ASP A 64 -14.99 19.52 -9.77
C ASP A 64 -14.59 19.52 -8.29
N ASP A 65 -15.38 20.10 -7.39
CA ASP A 65 -15.02 20.20 -5.98
C ASP A 65 -14.96 18.85 -5.25
N ASN A 66 -15.69 17.84 -5.74
CA ASN A 66 -15.90 16.57 -5.04
C ASN A 66 -15.46 15.35 -5.86
N SER A 67 -15.02 15.53 -7.10
CA SER A 67 -14.67 14.42 -7.98
C SER A 67 -13.53 14.74 -8.96
N LEU A 68 -12.75 13.72 -9.27
CA LEU A 68 -11.70 13.73 -10.27
C LEU A 68 -11.78 12.44 -11.09
N ARG A 69 -11.84 12.55 -12.42
CA ARG A 69 -11.84 11.39 -13.32
C ARG A 69 -10.85 11.57 -14.45
N PHE A 70 -10.07 10.53 -14.72
CA PHE A 70 -9.10 10.52 -15.81
C PHE A 70 -8.98 9.11 -16.39
N ASP A 71 -8.65 9.04 -17.68
CA ASP A 71 -8.18 7.79 -18.28
C ASP A 71 -6.69 7.62 -17.94
N TRP A 72 -6.24 6.40 -17.75
CA TRP A 72 -4.84 6.05 -17.58
C TRP A 72 -4.51 4.82 -18.45
N GLU A 73 -3.63 5.01 -19.44
CA GLU A 73 -3.13 3.91 -20.25
C GLU A 73 -2.08 3.09 -19.47
N LEU A 74 -2.33 1.79 -19.34
CA LEU A 74 -1.49 0.82 -18.65
C LEU A 74 -1.48 -0.49 -19.45
N ASP A 75 -0.31 -1.07 -19.69
CA ASP A 75 -0.15 -2.25 -20.56
C ASP A 75 -0.81 -2.09 -21.95
N GLY A 76 -0.83 -0.87 -22.50
CA GLY A 76 -1.53 -0.54 -23.76
C GLY A 76 -3.06 -0.60 -23.68
N VAL A 77 -3.64 -0.68 -22.48
CA VAL A 77 -5.09 -0.67 -22.24
C VAL A 77 -5.47 0.63 -21.53
N THR A 78 -6.47 1.34 -22.05
CA THR A 78 -7.06 2.50 -21.39
C THR A 78 -7.91 2.06 -20.20
N THR A 79 -7.45 2.30 -18.99
CA THR A 79 -8.24 2.18 -17.75
C THR A 79 -8.92 3.52 -17.43
N ALA A 80 -10.04 3.51 -16.72
CA ALA A 80 -10.67 4.72 -16.22
C ALA A 80 -10.56 4.77 -14.69
N VAL A 81 -10.04 5.87 -14.15
CA VAL A 81 -9.94 6.12 -12.71
C VAL A 81 -10.96 7.19 -12.32
N GLU A 82 -11.72 6.93 -11.26
CA GLU A 82 -12.62 7.89 -10.64
C GLU A 82 -12.33 7.99 -9.15
N ILE A 83 -12.16 9.23 -8.67
CA ILE A 83 -11.97 9.57 -7.26
C ILE A 83 -13.14 10.47 -6.86
N GLY A 84 -13.93 10.02 -5.90
CA GLY A 84 -15.02 10.79 -5.29
C GLY A 84 -14.72 11.13 -3.83
N LEU A 85 -15.12 12.32 -3.40
CA LEU A 85 -14.94 12.86 -2.06
C LEU A 85 -16.29 13.14 -1.42
N ILE A 86 -16.48 12.65 -0.19
CA ILE A 86 -17.65 12.94 0.63
C ILE A 86 -17.17 13.52 1.96
N ALA A 87 -17.63 14.73 2.27
CA ALA A 87 -17.37 15.34 3.57
C ALA A 87 -18.10 14.57 4.67
N GLU A 88 -17.38 14.18 5.71
CA GLU A 88 -17.90 13.62 6.94
C GLU A 88 -17.57 14.57 8.11
N SER A 89 -18.15 14.34 9.30
CA SER A 89 -17.87 15.19 10.46
C SER A 89 -16.40 15.09 10.88
N GLY A 90 -15.58 16.08 10.51
CA GLY A 90 -14.16 16.15 10.85
C GLY A 90 -13.25 15.24 10.02
N SER A 91 -13.74 14.68 8.92
CA SER A 91 -12.98 13.80 8.02
C SER A 91 -13.55 13.83 6.60
N THR A 92 -12.87 13.17 5.67
CA THR A 92 -13.32 12.98 4.30
C THR A 92 -13.28 11.50 3.95
N LEU A 93 -14.39 10.97 3.43
CA LEU A 93 -14.42 9.66 2.80
C LEU A 93 -14.01 9.83 1.34
N LEU A 94 -12.89 9.23 0.96
CA LEU A 94 -12.43 9.16 -0.42
C LEU A 94 -12.78 7.77 -0.96
N THR A 95 -13.44 7.71 -2.11
CA THR A 95 -13.68 6.47 -2.86
C THR A 95 -12.94 6.55 -4.19
N LEU A 96 -12.07 5.57 -4.45
CA LEU A 96 -11.39 5.37 -5.71
C LEU A 96 -11.97 4.14 -6.41
N THR A 97 -12.28 4.25 -7.69
CA THR A 97 -12.54 3.11 -8.58
C THR A 97 -11.59 3.13 -9.77
N GLN A 98 -11.22 1.94 -10.25
CA GLN A 98 -10.49 1.79 -11.50
C GLN A 98 -11.02 0.60 -12.30
N THR A 99 -11.34 0.82 -13.57
CA THR A 99 -11.84 -0.20 -14.51
C THR A 99 -10.69 -0.90 -15.25
N GLU A 100 -11.00 -2.00 -15.93
CA GLU A 100 -10.06 -2.72 -16.81
C GLU A 100 -8.80 -3.26 -16.10
N VAL A 101 -8.94 -3.54 -14.80
CA VAL A 101 -7.91 -4.20 -13.99
C VAL A 101 -8.15 -5.72 -13.91
N PRO A 102 -7.11 -6.55 -13.77
CA PRO A 102 -7.27 -7.98 -13.52
C PRO A 102 -8.03 -8.26 -12.22
N GLY A 103 -8.77 -9.38 -12.18
CA GLY A 103 -9.29 -9.92 -10.91
C GLY A 103 -8.16 -10.53 -10.07
N TRP A 104 -8.43 -10.85 -8.80
CA TRP A 104 -7.43 -11.38 -7.86
C TRP A 104 -6.67 -12.62 -8.38
N PRO A 105 -7.29 -13.67 -8.93
CA PRO A 105 -6.54 -14.84 -9.41
C PRO A 105 -5.62 -14.53 -10.60
N GLU A 106 -6.05 -13.62 -11.48
CA GLU A 106 -5.28 -13.21 -12.65
C GLU A 106 -4.10 -12.31 -12.23
N MET A 107 -4.31 -11.43 -11.26
CA MET A 107 -3.28 -10.55 -10.69
C MET A 107 -2.08 -11.34 -10.13
N LEU A 108 -2.32 -12.50 -9.52
CA LEU A 108 -1.28 -13.36 -8.94
C LEU A 108 -0.43 -14.11 -9.98
N THR A 109 -0.88 -14.17 -11.24
CA THR A 109 -0.26 -15.00 -12.28
C THR A 109 0.15 -14.22 -13.51
N THR A 110 -0.38 -13.00 -13.68
CA THR A 110 -0.18 -12.18 -14.86
C THR A 110 0.69 -10.96 -14.51
N PRO A 111 1.93 -10.88 -15.03
CA PRO A 111 2.74 -9.69 -14.86
C PRO A 111 2.18 -8.52 -15.68
N GLY A 112 2.38 -7.30 -15.22
CA GLY A 112 2.00 -6.08 -15.93
C GLY A 112 1.68 -4.94 -14.98
N ASP A 113 1.64 -3.71 -15.47
CA ASP A 113 1.38 -2.55 -14.62
C ASP A 113 -0.06 -2.58 -14.08
N ARG A 114 -1.02 -3.14 -14.82
CA ARG A 114 -2.40 -3.26 -14.35
C ARG A 114 -2.56 -4.23 -13.19
N SER A 115 -1.74 -5.27 -13.07
CA SER A 115 -1.79 -6.18 -11.91
C SER A 115 -1.23 -5.53 -10.64
N LEU A 116 -0.44 -4.46 -10.75
CA LEU A 116 0.05 -3.71 -9.60
C LEU A 116 -1.01 -2.81 -8.96
N MET A 117 -2.10 -2.48 -9.67
CA MET A 117 -3.04 -1.42 -9.28
C MET A 117 -3.63 -1.63 -7.88
N HIS A 118 -3.84 -2.87 -7.46
CA HIS A 118 -4.35 -3.15 -6.13
C HIS A 118 -3.41 -2.68 -5.01
N THR A 119 -2.13 -3.02 -5.08
CA THR A 119 -1.15 -2.66 -4.04
C THR A 119 -0.60 -1.24 -4.26
N TYR A 120 -0.50 -0.79 -5.51
CA TYR A 120 -0.16 0.59 -5.87
C TYR A 120 -1.12 1.58 -5.23
N TRP A 121 -2.43 1.42 -5.45
CA TRP A 121 -3.41 2.32 -4.84
C TRP A 121 -3.50 2.16 -3.33
N ALA A 122 -3.20 0.99 -2.76
CA ALA A 122 -3.14 0.84 -1.30
C ALA A 122 -2.06 1.75 -0.69
N LEU A 123 -0.83 1.69 -1.23
CA LEU A 123 0.28 2.53 -0.79
C LEU A 123 0.02 4.01 -1.04
N VAL A 124 -0.37 4.36 -2.26
CA VAL A 124 -0.56 5.75 -2.69
C VAL A 124 -1.68 6.44 -1.90
N LEU A 125 -2.77 5.73 -1.60
CA LEU A 125 -3.85 6.26 -0.76
C LEU A 125 -3.44 6.40 0.71
N ALA A 126 -2.58 5.50 1.23
CA ALA A 126 -2.01 5.66 2.57
C ALA A 126 -1.12 6.92 2.65
N ASN A 127 -0.29 7.15 1.64
CA ASN A 127 0.54 8.35 1.54
C ASN A 127 -0.29 9.63 1.41
N LEU A 128 -1.37 9.62 0.62
CA LEU A 128 -2.32 10.74 0.55
C LEU A 128 -2.94 11.03 1.92
N ALA A 129 -3.36 9.99 2.65
CA ALA A 129 -3.95 10.14 3.97
C ALA A 129 -2.95 10.77 4.95
N ASP A 130 -1.72 10.26 5.02
CA ASP A 130 -0.68 10.85 5.86
C ASP A 130 -0.40 12.31 5.47
N TYR A 131 -0.22 12.60 4.17
CA TYR A 131 0.02 13.97 3.70
C TYR A 131 -1.11 14.94 4.08
N ALA A 132 -2.36 14.56 3.83
CA ALA A 132 -3.53 15.39 4.10
C ALA A 132 -3.77 15.58 5.61
N GLU A 133 -3.36 14.62 6.44
CA GLU A 133 -3.42 14.71 7.90
C GLU A 133 -2.21 15.45 8.50
N GLY A 134 -1.31 15.98 7.67
CA GLY A 134 -0.12 16.72 8.11
C GLY A 134 1.01 15.82 8.64
N ARG A 135 0.97 14.53 8.31
CA ARG A 135 2.01 13.53 8.61
C ARG A 135 2.93 13.37 7.40
N GLU A 136 4.17 12.99 7.64
CA GLU A 136 5.13 12.69 6.58
C GLU A 136 4.76 11.35 5.91
N PRO A 137 4.48 11.31 4.59
CA PRO A 137 4.26 10.04 3.88
C PRO A 137 5.46 9.10 4.02
N LEU A 138 5.21 7.79 4.02
CA LEU A 138 6.25 6.81 4.32
C LEU A 138 7.30 6.71 3.21
N ALA A 139 6.89 6.20 2.05
CA ALA A 139 7.72 6.01 0.87
C ALA A 139 6.87 5.75 -0.37
N LEU A 140 7.50 5.88 -1.53
CA LEU A 140 7.00 5.43 -2.82
C LEU A 140 7.86 4.28 -3.34
N CYS A 141 7.27 3.41 -4.15
CA CYS A 141 8.00 2.33 -4.82
C CYS A 141 8.79 2.88 -6.00
N ASP A 142 10.11 2.72 -6.01
CA ASP A 142 10.95 3.04 -7.17
C ASP A 142 10.95 1.86 -8.17
N PHE A 143 10.15 1.98 -9.23
CA PHE A 143 10.01 0.99 -10.30
C PHE A 143 11.24 0.89 -11.21
N THR A 144 12.29 1.66 -10.94
CA THR A 144 13.58 1.59 -11.65
C THR A 144 14.68 0.91 -10.84
N SER A 145 14.39 0.56 -9.59
CA SER A 145 15.35 -0.03 -8.65
C SER A 145 15.01 -1.49 -8.34
N ALA A 146 16.01 -2.36 -8.37
CA ALA A 146 15.92 -3.71 -7.80
C ALA A 146 16.30 -3.74 -6.30
N VAL A 147 16.68 -2.60 -5.71
CA VAL A 147 16.96 -2.50 -4.27
C VAL A 147 15.64 -2.24 -3.53
N LEU A 148 15.05 -3.32 -3.00
CA LEU A 148 13.81 -3.28 -2.24
C LEU A 148 14.12 -3.25 -0.73
N ARG A 149 14.51 -2.06 -0.25
CA ARG A 149 14.80 -1.77 1.15
C ARG A 149 14.13 -0.48 1.58
N HIS A 150 13.56 -0.46 2.77
CA HIS A 150 13.02 0.74 3.38
C HIS A 150 13.30 0.77 4.88
N GLU A 151 13.50 1.97 5.41
CA GLU A 151 13.69 2.22 6.84
C GLU A 151 12.61 3.19 7.32
N VAL A 152 11.91 2.80 8.38
CA VAL A 152 10.88 3.62 9.02
C VAL A 152 11.18 3.76 10.50
N LEU A 153 10.94 4.95 11.02
CA LEU A 153 10.99 5.23 12.44
C LEU A 153 9.55 5.23 12.98
N ILE A 154 9.29 4.42 14.00
CA ILE A 154 7.97 4.24 14.60
C ILE A 154 8.01 4.74 16.04
N ASP A 155 7.10 5.65 16.41
CA ASP A 155 6.97 6.17 17.79
C ASP A 155 6.30 5.15 18.74
N ALA A 156 6.97 4.02 18.93
CA ALA A 156 6.64 2.98 19.89
C ALA A 156 7.90 2.23 20.34
N ASP A 157 7.77 1.54 21.47
CA ASP A 157 8.84 0.67 21.96
C ASP A 157 9.04 -0.55 21.04
N ARG A 158 10.28 -1.03 21.00
CA ARG A 158 10.68 -2.10 20.07
C ARG A 158 9.93 -3.39 20.30
N LEU A 159 9.59 -3.71 21.56
CA LEU A 159 8.87 -4.95 21.86
C LEU A 159 7.44 -4.88 21.33
N ALA A 160 6.75 -3.75 21.50
CA ALA A 160 5.42 -3.53 20.94
C ALA A 160 5.41 -3.62 19.41
N VAL A 161 6.42 -3.05 18.73
CA VAL A 161 6.56 -3.18 17.27
C VAL A 161 6.83 -4.63 16.87
N TYR A 162 7.74 -5.31 17.57
CA TYR A 162 8.02 -6.74 17.34
C TYR A 162 6.75 -7.60 17.46
N GLU A 163 6.02 -7.45 18.57
CA GLU A 163 4.78 -8.21 18.82
C GLU A 163 3.73 -7.91 17.75
N SER A 164 3.63 -6.66 17.27
CA SER A 164 2.70 -6.29 16.19
C SER A 164 3.07 -6.95 14.86
N LEU A 165 4.35 -7.22 14.61
CA LEU A 165 4.83 -7.88 13.40
C LEU A 165 4.77 -9.41 13.46
N THR A 166 4.83 -10.01 14.66
CA THR A 166 4.90 -11.48 14.80
C THR A 166 3.63 -12.11 15.30
N GLU A 167 2.90 -11.47 16.23
CA GLU A 167 1.70 -12.06 16.82
C GLU A 167 0.54 -12.04 15.81
N PRO A 168 0.01 -13.20 15.36
CA PRO A 168 -0.93 -13.24 14.25
C PRO A 168 -2.20 -12.41 14.46
N GLU A 169 -2.70 -12.35 15.70
CA GLU A 169 -3.87 -11.54 16.04
C GLU A 169 -3.58 -10.04 15.91
N GLN A 170 -2.41 -9.58 16.38
CA GLN A 170 -2.01 -8.18 16.26
C GLN A 170 -1.73 -7.82 14.81
N PHE A 171 -0.99 -8.68 14.09
CA PHE A 171 -0.71 -8.51 12.67
C PHE A 171 -2.01 -8.38 11.88
N SER A 172 -2.95 -9.30 12.10
CA SER A 172 -4.22 -9.29 11.37
C SER A 172 -5.04 -8.03 11.66
N ARG A 173 -5.00 -7.57 12.90
CA ARG A 173 -5.74 -6.38 13.35
C ARG A 173 -5.30 -5.11 12.62
N TRP A 174 -3.99 -4.86 12.51
CA TRP A 174 -3.50 -3.63 11.89
C TRP A 174 -3.36 -3.73 10.37
N SER A 175 -2.97 -4.89 9.84
CA SER A 175 -2.76 -5.06 8.40
C SER A 175 -4.06 -5.19 7.62
N GLY A 176 -5.15 -5.55 8.30
CA GLY A 176 -6.42 -5.87 7.66
C GLY A 176 -6.41 -7.21 6.92
N VAL A 177 -5.36 -8.01 7.06
CA VAL A 177 -5.20 -9.32 6.40
C VAL A 177 -5.16 -10.41 7.45
N MET A 178 -5.99 -11.43 7.31
CA MET A 178 -5.95 -12.58 8.21
C MET A 178 -4.62 -13.34 8.06
N VAL A 179 -3.94 -13.60 9.17
CA VAL A 179 -2.70 -14.37 9.22
C VAL A 179 -2.79 -15.50 10.22
N GLU A 180 -2.28 -16.67 9.83
CA GLU A 180 -1.91 -17.75 10.74
C GLU A 180 -0.42 -18.03 10.63
N ALA A 181 0.24 -18.26 11.77
CA ALA A 181 1.68 -18.51 11.81
C ALA A 181 2.10 -19.52 12.89
N GLU A 182 3.22 -20.20 12.65
CA GLU A 182 3.93 -21.03 13.62
C GLU A 182 5.28 -20.37 13.94
N LEU A 183 5.34 -19.53 14.99
CA LEU A 183 6.48 -18.65 15.28
C LEU A 183 7.76 -19.37 15.75
N LYS A 184 8.45 -20.02 14.82
CA LYS A 184 9.73 -20.72 15.01
C LYS A 184 10.41 -20.93 13.66
N PRO A 185 11.74 -21.14 13.61
CA PRO A 185 12.42 -21.56 12.38
C PRO A 185 11.80 -22.85 11.80
N GLY A 186 11.57 -22.85 10.49
CA GLY A 186 10.84 -23.89 9.74
C GLY A 186 9.32 -23.82 9.84
N GLY A 187 8.78 -22.96 10.70
CA GLY A 187 7.35 -22.75 10.88
C GLY A 187 6.70 -22.08 9.67
N ARG A 188 5.39 -22.23 9.55
CA ARG A 188 4.59 -21.65 8.45
C ARG A 188 4.18 -20.21 8.74
N TRP A 189 4.10 -19.40 7.70
CA TRP A 189 3.48 -18.07 7.70
C TRP A 189 2.47 -18.00 6.55
N ALA A 190 1.19 -17.83 6.87
CA ALA A 190 0.11 -17.93 5.90
C ALA A 190 -0.80 -16.71 5.96
N MET A 191 -0.67 -15.83 4.96
CA MET A 191 -1.70 -14.83 4.67
C MET A 191 -2.94 -15.54 4.11
N GLY A 192 -4.11 -15.27 4.68
CA GLY A 192 -5.36 -15.99 4.43
C GLY A 192 -5.51 -17.29 5.23
N GLY A 193 -4.58 -17.63 6.13
CA GLY A 193 -4.61 -18.81 6.97
C GLY A 193 -4.15 -20.11 6.29
N PHE A 194 -3.94 -21.18 7.07
CA PHE A 194 -3.36 -22.42 6.54
C PHE A 194 -4.30 -23.19 5.61
N GLU A 195 -5.61 -23.05 5.75
CA GLU A 195 -6.57 -23.75 4.89
C GLU A 195 -6.65 -23.13 3.50
N ALA A 196 -6.61 -21.80 3.39
CA ALA A 196 -6.68 -21.09 2.11
C ALA A 196 -5.33 -21.00 1.38
N ASN A 197 -4.22 -21.30 2.07
CA ASN A 197 -2.88 -21.22 1.52
C ASN A 197 -2.19 -22.61 1.49
N PRO A 198 -2.26 -23.35 0.37
CA PRO A 198 -1.68 -24.69 0.26
C PRO A 198 -0.14 -24.70 0.29
N HIS A 199 0.50 -23.56 0.02
CA HIS A 199 1.95 -23.40 -0.02
C HIS A 199 2.38 -22.19 0.82
N PRO A 200 2.16 -22.22 2.15
CA PRO A 200 2.47 -21.09 3.00
C PRO A 200 3.98 -20.84 3.04
N ALA A 201 4.33 -19.58 3.24
CA ALA A 201 5.71 -19.15 3.39
C ALA A 201 6.35 -19.77 4.64
N ARG A 202 7.68 -19.75 4.71
CA ARG A 202 8.46 -20.39 5.77
C ARG A 202 9.25 -19.36 6.55
N ILE A 203 9.11 -19.38 7.87
CA ILE A 203 9.99 -18.61 8.75
C ILE A 203 11.35 -19.30 8.74
N ILE A 204 12.39 -18.64 8.23
CA ILE A 204 13.74 -19.20 8.12
C ILE A 204 14.66 -18.75 9.26
N ASP A 205 14.41 -17.57 9.82
CA ASP A 205 15.09 -17.06 11.02
C ASP A 205 14.14 -16.18 11.83
N ILE A 206 14.29 -16.21 13.15
CA ILE A 206 13.53 -15.38 14.08
C ILE A 206 14.36 -15.12 15.34
N GLN A 207 14.55 -13.84 15.65
CA GLN A 207 15.25 -13.38 16.84
C GLN A 207 14.25 -12.57 17.68
N PRO A 208 13.73 -13.12 18.80
CA PRO A 208 12.71 -12.45 19.60
C PRO A 208 13.07 -11.02 19.99
N GLY A 209 12.17 -10.07 19.71
CA GLY A 209 12.37 -8.64 19.92
C GLY A 209 13.22 -7.94 18.87
N HIS A 210 13.81 -8.64 17.89
CA HIS A 210 14.86 -8.08 17.03
C HIS A 210 14.59 -8.25 15.53
N SER A 211 14.30 -9.45 15.04
CA SER A 211 14.20 -9.67 13.59
C SER A 211 13.39 -10.92 13.24
N MET A 212 12.91 -10.98 12.01
CA MET A 212 12.36 -12.19 11.41
C MET A 212 12.64 -12.19 9.91
N SER A 213 12.92 -13.38 9.37
CA SER A 213 13.04 -13.63 7.94
C SER A 213 12.05 -14.70 7.50
N ILE A 214 11.32 -14.41 6.43
CA ILE A 214 10.30 -15.27 5.83
C ILE A 214 10.68 -15.54 4.37
N ASP A 215 10.80 -16.81 4.03
CA ASP A 215 10.97 -17.31 2.67
C ASP A 215 9.60 -17.55 2.01
N TRP A 216 9.34 -16.80 0.95
CA TRP A 216 8.13 -16.88 0.13
C TRP A 216 8.32 -17.75 -1.13
N GLY A 217 9.46 -18.44 -1.25
CA GLY A 217 9.82 -19.33 -2.35
C GLY A 217 10.60 -18.63 -3.46
N GLU A 218 10.09 -17.50 -3.96
CA GLU A 218 10.75 -16.71 -5.01
C GLU A 218 11.49 -15.49 -4.45
N MET A 219 11.27 -15.16 -3.18
CA MET A 219 11.92 -14.05 -2.50
C MET A 219 11.97 -14.30 -0.99
N VAL A 220 12.91 -13.64 -0.31
CA VAL A 220 13.01 -13.59 1.14
C VAL A 220 12.67 -12.19 1.62
N GLN A 221 11.68 -12.11 2.50
CA GLN A 221 11.33 -10.90 3.25
C GLN A 221 12.03 -10.93 4.60
N THR A 222 12.80 -9.90 4.91
CA THR A 222 13.48 -9.74 6.20
C THR A 222 13.14 -8.39 6.82
N TRP A 223 12.94 -8.36 8.12
CA TRP A 223 12.94 -7.12 8.88
C TRP A 223 13.78 -7.20 10.14
N GLU A 224 14.31 -6.06 10.55
CA GLU A 224 15.12 -5.87 11.74
C GLU A 224 14.67 -4.62 12.50
N LEU A 225 14.75 -4.67 13.83
CA LEU A 225 14.37 -3.60 14.73
C LEU A 225 15.57 -3.16 15.57
N ALA A 226 15.79 -1.85 15.62
CA ALA A 226 16.78 -1.21 16.47
C ALA A 226 16.14 -0.12 17.34
N ASP A 227 16.63 0.02 18.57
CA ASP A 227 16.22 1.11 19.46
C ASP A 227 16.78 2.45 18.93
N SER A 228 15.96 3.49 18.87
CA SER A 228 16.34 4.82 18.38
C SER A 228 15.68 5.94 19.19
N GLU A 229 16.39 6.46 20.19
CA GLU A 229 15.94 7.61 21.02
C GLU A 229 14.52 7.45 21.62
N GLY A 230 14.19 6.25 22.10
CA GLY A 230 12.85 5.94 22.65
C GLY A 230 11.80 5.55 21.60
N ARG A 231 12.18 5.53 20.33
CA ARG A 231 11.42 5.03 19.18
C ARG A 231 12.06 3.75 18.64
N THR A 232 11.43 3.14 17.65
CA THR A 232 11.95 1.92 16.99
C THR A 232 12.27 2.21 15.53
N GLN A 233 13.52 1.99 15.12
CA GLN A 233 13.89 1.95 13.71
C GLN A 233 13.61 0.54 13.18
N LEU A 234 12.69 0.45 12.22
CA LEU A 234 12.39 -0.77 11.48
C LEU A 234 13.06 -0.69 10.11
N THR A 235 13.91 -1.68 9.82
CA THR A 235 14.48 -1.91 8.50
C THR A 235 13.74 -3.07 7.85
N PHE A 236 13.20 -2.88 6.66
CA PHE A 236 12.47 -3.91 5.91
C PHE A 236 13.10 -4.13 4.54
N VAL A 237 13.26 -5.38 4.13
CA VAL A 237 13.98 -5.78 2.92
C VAL A 237 13.26 -6.93 2.21
N HIS A 238 13.09 -6.83 0.90
CA HIS A 238 12.89 -8.00 0.02
C HIS A 238 14.21 -8.32 -0.69
N SER A 239 14.57 -9.60 -0.77
CA SER A 239 15.82 -10.06 -1.38
C SER A 239 15.68 -11.45 -2.00
N GLY A 240 16.71 -11.95 -2.68
CA GLY A 240 16.76 -13.32 -3.21
C GLY A 240 15.91 -13.58 -4.46
N PHE A 241 15.23 -12.55 -4.98
CA PHE A 241 14.46 -12.59 -6.23
C PHE A 241 15.33 -12.32 -7.47
N ASP A 242 14.77 -12.58 -8.65
CA ASP A 242 15.37 -12.18 -9.93
C ASP A 242 15.35 -10.64 -10.08
N GLU A 243 16.51 -9.98 -9.96
CA GLU A 243 16.62 -8.52 -10.07
C GLU A 243 16.16 -7.96 -11.43
N ALA A 244 16.08 -8.79 -12.48
CA ALA A 244 15.50 -8.39 -13.76
C ALA A 244 13.95 -8.32 -13.72
N LYS A 245 13.34 -8.90 -12.69
CA LYS A 245 11.89 -8.92 -12.44
C LYS A 245 11.59 -8.72 -10.94
N PRO A 246 11.85 -7.52 -10.39
CA PRO A 246 11.60 -7.28 -8.97
C PRO A 246 10.11 -7.49 -8.63
N PRO A 247 9.79 -8.09 -7.46
CA PRO A 247 8.42 -8.35 -7.02
C PRO A 247 7.77 -7.08 -6.47
N TYR A 248 7.52 -6.11 -7.36
CA TYR A 248 7.00 -4.79 -6.99
C TYR A 248 5.60 -4.85 -6.40
N ASP A 249 4.77 -5.82 -6.79
CA ASP A 249 3.43 -6.05 -6.25
C ASP A 249 3.49 -6.31 -4.74
N GLY A 250 4.34 -7.26 -4.31
CA GLY A 250 4.56 -7.60 -2.91
C GLY A 250 5.25 -6.47 -2.16
N TRP A 251 6.18 -5.76 -2.80
CA TRP A 251 6.85 -4.60 -2.21
C TRP A 251 5.90 -3.43 -1.93
N LEU A 252 5.03 -3.09 -2.88
CA LEU A 252 3.97 -2.10 -2.72
C LEU A 252 3.03 -2.46 -1.56
N GLY A 253 2.64 -3.75 -1.49
CA GLY A 253 1.84 -4.26 -0.38
C GLY A 253 2.52 -4.12 0.97
N ALA A 254 3.82 -4.46 1.04
CA ALA A 254 4.62 -4.30 2.25
C ALA A 254 4.73 -2.84 2.68
N LEU A 255 5.07 -1.92 1.76
CA LEU A 255 5.15 -0.48 2.05
C LEU A 255 3.80 0.08 2.53
N SER A 256 2.69 -0.32 1.92
CA SER A 256 1.35 0.04 2.37
C SER A 256 1.08 -0.47 3.79
N GLY A 257 1.50 -1.69 4.09
CA GLY A 257 1.40 -2.26 5.43
C GLY A 257 2.25 -1.51 6.46
N LEU A 258 3.49 -1.13 6.11
CA LEU A 258 4.36 -0.35 7.00
C LEU A 258 3.79 1.03 7.32
N ALA A 259 3.12 1.68 6.35
CA ALA A 259 2.43 2.94 6.60
C ALA A 259 1.31 2.76 7.64
N GLU A 260 0.53 1.69 7.53
CA GLU A 260 -0.54 1.39 8.47
C GLU A 260 -0.02 0.94 9.85
N LEU A 261 1.04 0.13 9.90
CA LEU A 261 1.71 -0.25 11.15
C LEU A 261 2.19 0.98 11.92
N ARG A 262 2.80 1.95 11.22
CA ARG A 262 3.20 3.21 11.84
C ARG A 262 1.98 3.94 12.41
N ARG A 263 0.88 4.04 11.66
CA ARG A 263 -0.37 4.65 12.14
C ARG A 263 -0.97 3.91 13.34
N TYR A 264 -0.91 2.58 13.34
CA TYR A 264 -1.39 1.72 14.44
C TYR A 264 -0.73 2.06 15.78
N HIS A 265 0.57 2.33 15.76
CA HIS A 265 1.34 2.69 16.95
C HIS A 265 1.20 4.17 17.34
N GLU A 266 1.11 5.08 16.36
CA GLU A 266 1.25 6.52 16.60
C GLU A 266 -0.08 7.25 16.82
N ILE A 267 -1.18 6.73 16.26
CA ILE A 267 -2.48 7.41 16.32
C ILE A 267 -3.26 6.92 17.54
N LYS A 268 -3.57 7.85 18.45
CA LYS A 268 -4.45 7.56 19.57
C LYS A 268 -5.84 7.16 19.08
N ASN A 269 -6.36 6.05 19.62
CA ASN A 269 -7.63 5.45 19.18
C ASN A 269 -7.63 5.14 17.67
N TRP A 270 -6.48 4.67 17.17
CA TRP A 270 -6.30 4.29 15.78
C TRP A 270 -7.47 3.43 15.26
N ARG A 271 -7.81 3.68 14.01
CA ARG A 271 -8.68 2.86 13.18
C ARG A 271 -8.02 2.70 11.83
N PRO A 272 -8.24 1.56 11.15
CA PRO A 272 -7.79 1.37 9.78
C PRO A 272 -8.23 2.53 8.89
N ILE A 273 -7.31 3.04 8.06
CA ILE A 273 -7.67 4.02 7.02
C ILE A 273 -8.63 3.41 5.99
N ALA A 274 -8.45 2.11 5.71
CA ALA A 274 -9.26 1.37 4.77
C ALA A 274 -10.66 1.15 5.35
N VAL A 275 -11.67 1.67 4.65
CA VAL A 275 -13.09 1.46 4.95
C VAL A 275 -13.62 0.29 4.13
N GLU A 276 -13.19 0.20 2.87
CA GLU A 276 -13.67 -0.82 1.95
C GLU A 276 -12.61 -1.13 0.90
N THR A 277 -12.49 -2.41 0.54
CA THR A 277 -11.70 -2.87 -0.59
C THR A 277 -12.53 -3.90 -1.34
N GLN A 278 -12.77 -3.66 -2.63
CA GLN A 278 -13.45 -4.60 -3.52
C GLN A 278 -12.55 -4.88 -4.72
N LEU A 279 -12.38 -6.16 -5.01
CA LEU A 279 -11.69 -6.66 -6.19
C LEU A 279 -12.33 -7.99 -6.59
N GLU A 280 -12.56 -8.20 -7.88
CA GLU A 280 -13.18 -9.42 -8.38
C GLU A 280 -12.35 -10.66 -7.99
N GLY A 281 -13.01 -11.69 -7.44
CA GLY A 281 -12.36 -12.95 -7.07
C GLY A 281 -11.45 -12.87 -5.83
N LEU A 282 -11.49 -11.76 -5.08
CA LEU A 282 -10.82 -11.66 -3.79
C LEU A 282 -11.40 -12.74 -2.84
N PRO A 283 -10.58 -13.60 -2.22
CA PRO A 283 -11.07 -14.67 -1.36
C PRO A 283 -11.81 -14.14 -0.14
N ASP A 284 -12.97 -14.73 0.16
CA ASP A 284 -13.69 -14.47 1.42
C ASP A 284 -12.79 -14.81 2.60
N GLY A 285 -12.76 -13.91 3.61
CA GLY A 285 -11.96 -14.09 4.82
C GLY A 285 -10.48 -13.77 4.69
N LEU A 286 -9.98 -13.40 3.51
CA LEU A 286 -8.61 -12.89 3.36
C LEU A 286 -8.43 -11.56 4.08
N LEU A 287 -9.38 -10.65 3.87
CA LEU A 287 -9.42 -9.38 4.58
C LEU A 287 -10.22 -9.51 5.87
N THR A 288 -9.72 -8.94 6.95
CA THR A 288 -10.48 -8.85 8.20
C THR A 288 -11.56 -7.79 8.07
N SER A 289 -12.76 -8.07 8.59
CA SER A 289 -13.80 -7.04 8.70
C SER A 289 -13.35 -6.00 9.74
N ASN A 290 -13.21 -4.75 9.31
CA ASN A 290 -12.91 -3.60 10.18
C ASN A 290 -14.12 -3.16 11.01
#